data_AF-A0A353RJ90-F1
#
_entry.id   AF-A0A353RJ90-F1
#
_cell.length_a   1.000
_cell.length_b   1.000
_cell.length_c   1.000
_cell.angle_alpha   90.00
_cell.angle_beta   90.00
_cell.angle_gamma   90.00
#
_symmetry.space_group_name_H-M   'P 1'
#
loop_
_entity.id
_entity.type
_entity.pdbx_description
1 polymer ?
#
loop_
_entity_poly.entity_id
_entity_poly.type
_entity_poly.pdbx_seq_one_letter_code
_entity_poly.pdbx_strand_id
1 'polypeptide(L)'
;MTKAEIIQNIALLKKEKNAIILAHYYQEAEIQDIADFVGDSLALAQWAAKTTADIIVLCGVNFMAETAKILSPDKRVFLPDAMASCSLAESCPADEF
;
A
#
# COMPACT_ATOMS: atom_id res chain seq x y z
N MET A 1 9.94 -13.82 -17.01
CA MET A 1 10.82 -13.35 -15.93
C MET A 1 10.77 -14.35 -14.80
N THR A 2 11.89 -14.63 -14.15
CA THR A 2 11.96 -15.42 -12.93
C THR A 2 11.52 -14.59 -11.72
N LYS A 3 11.19 -15.22 -10.60
CA LYS A 3 10.84 -14.51 -9.35
C LYS A 3 11.97 -13.58 -8.88
N ALA A 4 13.21 -14.01 -9.00
CA ALA A 4 14.39 -13.21 -8.65
C ALA A 4 14.51 -11.94 -9.52
N GLU A 5 14.26 -12.07 -10.83
CA GLU A 5 14.24 -10.93 -11.75
C GLU A 5 13.13 -9.93 -11.39
N ILE A 6 11.94 -10.43 -11.02
CA ILE A 6 10.81 -9.57 -10.59
C ILE A 6 11.19 -8.78 -9.33
N ILE A 7 11.72 -9.44 -8.30
CA ILE A 7 12.13 -8.78 -7.04
C ILE A 7 13.19 -7.71 -7.31
N GLN A 8 14.20 -8.01 -8.15
CA GLN A 8 15.22 -7.05 -8.53
C GLN A 8 14.62 -5.84 -9.28
N ASN A 9 13.72 -6.08 -10.22
CA ASN A 9 13.04 -5.00 -10.96
C ASN A 9 12.19 -4.12 -10.03
N ILE A 10 11.49 -4.71 -9.06
CA ILE A 10 10.73 -3.96 -8.05
C ILE A 10 11.67 -3.06 -7.24
N ALA A 11 12.79 -3.60 -6.76
CA ALA A 11 13.76 -2.82 -5.98
C ALA A 11 14.36 -1.66 -6.79
N LEU A 12 14.67 -1.88 -8.08
CA LEU A 12 15.17 -0.85 -8.99
C LEU A 12 14.13 0.25 -9.22
N LEU A 13 12.89 -0.12 -9.56
CA LEU A 13 11.81 0.84 -9.79
C LEU A 13 11.46 1.63 -8.54
N LYS A 14 11.47 0.97 -7.37
CA LYS A 14 11.22 1.62 -6.09
C LYS A 14 12.22 2.77 -5.84
N LYS A 15 13.50 2.50 -6.08
CA LYS A 15 14.56 3.51 -5.95
C LYS A 15 14.45 4.61 -7.00
N GLU A 16 14.27 4.26 -8.27
CA GLU A 16 14.17 5.22 -9.39
C GLU A 16 13.03 6.21 -9.18
N LYS A 17 11.89 5.72 -8.67
CA LYS A 17 10.67 6.50 -8.54
C LYS A 17 10.45 7.12 -7.16
N ASN A 18 11.43 7.00 -6.27
CA ASN A 18 11.31 7.40 -4.87
C ASN A 18 10.00 6.90 -4.25
N ALA A 19 9.77 5.58 -4.37
CA ALA A 19 8.56 4.92 -3.90
C ALA A 19 8.82 4.15 -2.61
N ILE A 20 7.77 3.92 -1.84
CA ILE A 20 7.75 2.93 -0.76
C ILE A 20 6.61 1.93 -0.97
N ILE A 21 6.83 0.70 -0.49
CA ILE A 21 5.83 -0.37 -0.46
C ILE A 21 5.40 -0.56 0.99
N LEU A 22 4.10 -0.41 1.23
CA LEU A 22 3.45 -0.62 2.51
C LEU A 22 2.63 -1.90 2.41
N ALA A 23 2.90 -2.91 3.25
CA ALA A 23 2.18 -4.18 3.22
C ALA A 23 1.42 -4.45 4.52
N HIS A 24 0.15 -4.86 4.38
CA HIS A 24 -0.63 -5.32 5.53
C HIS A 24 -0.16 -6.72 5.98
N TYR A 25 -0.33 -7.05 7.26
CA TYR A 25 0.02 -8.37 7.80
C TYR A 25 -0.62 -9.58 7.09
N TYR A 26 -1.72 -9.37 6.37
CA TYR A 26 -2.43 -10.42 5.64
C TYR A 26 -1.91 -10.65 4.21
N GLN A 27 -0.91 -9.89 3.77
CA GLN A 27 -0.27 -10.12 2.46
C GLN A 27 0.55 -11.41 2.46
N GLU A 28 0.75 -11.99 1.29
CA GLU A 28 1.63 -13.15 1.13
C GLU A 28 3.06 -12.83 1.55
N ALA A 29 3.79 -13.84 2.06
CA ALA A 29 5.14 -13.67 2.60
C ALA A 29 6.09 -13.00 1.60
N GLU A 30 5.99 -13.35 0.32
CA GLU A 30 6.82 -12.75 -0.74
C GLU A 30 6.56 -11.27 -0.98
N ILE A 31 5.36 -10.77 -0.67
CA ILE A 31 5.03 -9.34 -0.72
C ILE A 31 5.55 -8.63 0.54
N GLN A 32 5.47 -9.29 1.69
CA GLN A 32 6.03 -8.77 2.94
C GLN A 32 7.57 -8.63 2.83
N ASP A 33 8.25 -9.60 2.22
CA ASP A 33 9.71 -9.61 2.04
C ASP A 33 10.25 -8.43 1.20
N ILE A 34 9.42 -7.86 0.30
CA ILE A 34 9.79 -6.71 -0.56
C ILE A 34 9.29 -5.36 -0.04
N ALA A 35 8.46 -5.36 1.00
CA ALA A 35 7.88 -4.16 1.58
C ALA A 35 8.92 -3.35 2.37
N ASP A 36 8.79 -2.03 2.39
CA ASP A 36 9.59 -1.16 3.26
C ASP A 36 9.06 -1.20 4.70
N PHE A 37 7.75 -1.30 4.84
CA PHE A 37 7.07 -1.40 6.13
C PHE A 37 5.94 -2.42 6.05
N VAL A 38 5.88 -3.28 7.08
CA VAL A 38 4.81 -4.25 7.27
C VAL A 38 4.08 -3.88 8.57
N GLY A 39 2.76 -3.79 8.53
CA GLY A 39 1.98 -3.27 9.67
C GLY A 39 0.49 -3.59 9.62
N ASP A 40 -0.21 -3.29 10.72
CA ASP A 40 -1.67 -3.21 10.75
C ASP A 40 -2.17 -1.91 10.11
N SER A 41 -3.49 -1.72 10.10
CA SER A 41 -4.10 -0.53 9.49
C SER A 41 -3.63 0.79 10.11
N LEU A 42 -3.42 0.84 11.44
CA LEU A 42 -2.98 2.05 12.13
C LEU A 42 -1.51 2.37 11.81
N ALA A 43 -0.64 1.37 11.88
CA ALA A 43 0.77 1.52 11.59
C ALA A 43 0.98 2.02 10.15
N LEU A 44 0.29 1.41 9.18
CA LEU A 44 0.42 1.81 7.77
C LEU A 44 -0.10 3.24 7.52
N ALA A 45 -1.19 3.65 8.18
CA ALA A 45 -1.66 5.04 8.12
C ALA A 45 -0.61 6.02 8.67
N GLN A 46 0.03 5.69 9.79
CA GLN A 46 1.10 6.52 10.37
C GLN A 46 2.34 6.60 9.47
N TRP A 47 2.72 5.51 8.82
CA TRP A 47 3.84 5.50 7.87
C TRP A 47 3.51 6.32 6.62
N ALA A 48 2.29 6.19 6.09
CA ALA A 48 1.83 7.01 4.97
C ALA A 48 1.89 8.50 5.31
N ALA A 49 1.45 8.92 6.49
CA ALA A 49 1.49 10.33 6.90
C ALA A 49 2.93 10.88 7.08
N LYS A 50 3.89 10.04 7.49
CA LYS A 50 5.27 10.45 7.80
C LYS A 50 6.25 10.34 6.63
N THR A 51 5.89 9.62 5.57
CA THR A 51 6.83 9.34 4.49
C THR A 51 7.21 10.59 3.71
N THR A 52 8.47 10.64 3.26
CA THR A 52 9.00 11.63 2.32
C THR A 52 9.07 11.10 0.89
N ALA A 53 8.63 9.85 0.65
CA ALA A 53 8.56 9.25 -0.68
C ALA A 53 7.50 9.94 -1.54
N ASP A 54 7.72 10.01 -2.86
CA ASP A 54 6.77 10.61 -3.80
C ASP A 54 5.61 9.66 -4.15
N ILE A 55 5.85 8.36 -3.96
CA ILE A 55 4.92 7.29 -4.31
C ILE A 55 4.76 6.33 -3.13
N ILE A 56 3.52 5.96 -2.85
CA ILE A 56 3.14 4.90 -1.92
C ILE A 56 2.48 3.79 -2.74
N VAL A 57 3.02 2.58 -2.70
CA VAL A 57 2.35 1.37 -3.19
C VAL A 57 1.80 0.65 -1.97
N LEU A 58 0.48 0.65 -1.82
CA LEU A 58 -0.17 0.00 -0.69
C LEU A 58 -0.63 -1.40 -1.10
N CYS A 59 0.06 -2.41 -0.59
CA CYS A 59 -0.33 -3.81 -0.65
C CYS A 59 -1.32 -4.12 0.49
N GLY A 60 -2.57 -3.75 0.27
CA GLY A 60 -3.68 -3.90 1.21
C GLY A 60 -5.01 -3.90 0.45
N VAL A 61 -6.02 -3.24 1.01
CA VAL A 61 -7.34 -3.07 0.40
C VAL A 61 -7.65 -1.59 0.16
N ASN A 62 -8.66 -1.31 -0.66
CA ASN A 62 -9.05 0.02 -1.12
C ASN A 62 -9.14 1.09 -0.03
N PHE A 63 -9.89 0.87 1.06
CA PHE A 63 -10.08 1.89 2.10
C PHE A 63 -8.75 2.31 2.77
N MET A 64 -7.81 1.37 2.86
CA MET A 64 -6.48 1.66 3.41
C MET A 64 -5.68 2.53 2.43
N ALA A 65 -5.83 2.31 1.11
CA ALA A 65 -5.14 3.09 0.09
C ALA A 65 -5.71 4.51 0.02
N GLU A 66 -7.03 4.63 0.12
CA GLU A 66 -7.73 5.91 0.26
C GLU A 66 -7.30 6.63 1.54
N THR A 67 -7.19 5.93 2.66
CA THR A 67 -6.66 6.50 3.92
C THR A 67 -5.23 7.04 3.73
N ALA A 68 -4.35 6.27 3.08
CA ALA A 68 -3.00 6.73 2.76
C ALA A 68 -3.03 7.98 1.86
N LYS A 69 -3.95 8.05 0.88
CA LYS A 69 -4.12 9.20 0.01
C LYS A 69 -4.66 10.44 0.74
N ILE A 70 -5.60 10.27 1.66
CA ILE A 70 -6.13 11.34 2.53
C ILE A 70 -5.00 11.93 3.37
N LEU A 71 -4.14 11.08 3.96
CA LEU A 71 -3.02 11.50 4.79
C LEU A 71 -1.82 12.02 3.99
N SER A 72 -1.77 11.76 2.69
CA SER A 72 -0.71 12.18 1.77
C SER A 72 -1.29 12.76 0.47
N PRO A 73 -1.97 13.92 0.55
CA PRO A 73 -2.74 14.48 -0.57
C PRO A 73 -1.87 14.77 -1.80
N ASP A 74 -0.61 15.15 -1.61
CA ASP A 74 0.30 15.50 -2.70
C ASP A 74 1.05 14.29 -3.29
N LYS A 75 1.00 13.13 -2.65
CA LYS A 75 1.71 11.92 -3.09
C LYS A 75 0.84 11.07 -4.02
N ARG A 76 1.48 10.28 -4.88
CA ARG A 76 0.77 9.25 -5.64
C ARG A 76 0.62 8.01 -4.80
N VAL A 77 -0.60 7.48 -4.72
CA VAL A 77 -0.90 6.24 -4.01
C VAL A 77 -1.44 5.23 -5.01
N PHE A 78 -0.84 4.04 -5.04
CA PHE A 78 -1.24 2.93 -5.91
C PHE A 78 -1.71 1.75 -5.07
N LEU A 79 -2.81 1.15 -5.51
CA LEU A 79 -3.27 -0.16 -5.07
C LEU A 79 -2.97 -1.16 -6.20
N PRO A 80 -2.14 -2.19 -5.99
CA PRO A 80 -1.74 -3.10 -7.06
C PRO A 80 -2.89 -3.84 -7.74
N ASP A 81 -3.94 -4.18 -6.99
CA ASP A 81 -5.17 -4.77 -7.51
C ASP A 81 -6.36 -3.87 -7.18
N ALA A 82 -6.98 -3.28 -8.21
CA ALA A 82 -8.11 -2.38 -8.06
C ALA A 82 -9.35 -3.05 -7.42
N MET A 83 -9.43 -4.38 -7.46
CA MET A 83 -10.53 -5.15 -6.87
C MET A 83 -10.25 -5.59 -5.41
N ALA A 84 -9.08 -5.27 -4.85
CA ALA A 84 -8.78 -5.60 -3.46
C ALA A 84 -9.61 -4.72 -2.50
N SER A 85 -10.67 -5.30 -1.94
CA SER A 85 -11.62 -4.58 -1.08
C SER A 85 -11.85 -5.26 0.28
N CYS A 86 -12.61 -4.59 1.16
CA CYS A 86 -13.02 -5.10 2.45
C CYS A 86 -14.54 -5.17 2.54
N SER A 87 -15.10 -6.38 2.61
CA SER A 87 -16.54 -6.60 2.69
C SER A 87 -17.19 -5.91 3.90
N LEU A 88 -16.48 -5.83 5.03
CA LEU A 88 -16.97 -5.12 6.21
C LEU A 88 -17.04 -3.60 5.98
N ALA A 89 -16.04 -3.02 5.30
CA ALA A 89 -16.07 -1.60 4.98
C ALA A 89 -17.21 -1.26 3.99
N GLU A 90 -17.42 -2.14 3.00
CA GLU A 90 -18.52 -2.00 2.04
C GLU A 90 -19.90 -2.12 2.69
N SER A 91 -20.02 -2.86 3.81
CA SER A 91 -21.28 -3.01 4.56
C SER A 91 -21.68 -1.79 5.40
N CYS A 92 -20.88 -0.72 5.39
CA CYS A 92 -21.12 0.50 6.17
C CYS A 92 -21.24 1.74 5.25
N PRO A 93 -22.26 1.83 4.39
CA PRO A 93 -22.44 2.97 3.49
C PRO A 93 -22.83 4.23 4.28
N ALA A 94 -22.30 5.37 3.86
CA ALA A 94 -22.40 6.62 4.63
C ALA A 94 -23.82 7.19 4.72
N ASP A 95 -24.70 6.89 3.76
CA ASP A 95 -26.09 7.34 3.71
C ASP A 95 -27.04 6.53 4.60
N GLU A 96 -26.57 5.44 5.21
CA GLU A 96 -27.32 4.66 6.20
C GLU A 96 -27.08 5.12 7.66
N PHE A 97 -26.30 6.20 7.87
CA PHE A 97 -25.96 6.79 9.17
C PHE A 97 -26.27 8.30 9.23
#